data_AF-A0AA40JE15-F1
#
_entry.id   AF-A0AA40JE15-F1
#
_cell.length_a   1.000
_cell.length_b   1.000
_cell.length_c   1.000
_cell.angle_alpha   90.00
_cell.angle_beta   90.00
_cell.angle_gamma   90.00
#
_symmetry.space_group_name_H-M   'P 1'
#
loop_
_entity.id
_entity.type
_entity.pdbx_description
1 polymer ?
#
loop_
_entity_poly.entity_id
_entity_poly.type
_entity_poly.pdbx_seq_one_letter_code
_entity_poly.pdbx_strand_id
1 'polypeptide(L)' 'MKQRVAACGLLLPLALSGCASLSETARQPVATACPALPAPPAWAMVPPPMQTSTQRLRNAFSASPATISARSTN' A
#
# COMPACT_ATOMS: atom_id res chain seq x y z
N MET A 1 -12.63 32.61 34.11
CA MET A 1 -11.62 31.58 34.46
C MET A 1 -12.18 30.14 34.44
N LYS A 2 -13.43 29.89 34.84
CA LYS A 2 -14.04 28.54 34.93
C LYS A 2 -14.18 27.75 33.61
N GLN A 3 -14.39 28.39 32.46
CA GLN A 3 -14.56 27.71 31.18
C GLN A 3 -13.27 27.09 30.62
N ARG A 4 -12.10 27.66 30.94
CA ARG A 4 -10.79 27.16 30.46
C ARG A 4 -10.38 25.88 31.19
N VAL A 5 -10.78 25.73 32.46
CA VAL A 5 -10.51 24.53 33.26
C VAL A 5 -11.32 23.33 32.76
N ALA A 6 -12.59 23.56 32.38
CA ALA A 6 -13.44 22.52 31.81
C ALA A 6 -12.94 22.02 30.45
N ALA A 7 -12.44 22.91 29.59
CA ALA A 7 -11.88 22.54 28.30
C ALA A 7 -10.58 21.72 28.45
N CYS A 8 -9.67 22.12 29.35
CA CYS A 8 -8.48 21.31 29.64
C CYS A 8 -8.83 19.95 30.27
N GLY A 9 -9.82 19.90 31.17
CA GLY A 9 -10.23 18.66 31.83
C GLY A 9 -10.79 17.59 30.88
N LEU A 10 -11.39 17.99 29.76
CA LEU A 10 -11.88 17.07 28.72
C LEU A 10 -10.83 16.73 27.66
N LEU A 11 -9.92 17.65 27.34
CA LEU A 11 -8.89 17.42 26.32
C LEU A 11 -7.75 16.51 26.80
N LEU A 12 -7.38 16.57 28.09
CA LEU A 12 -6.33 15.69 28.64
C LEU A 12 -6.66 14.19 28.54
N PRO A 13 -7.85 13.70 28.94
CA PRO A 13 -8.22 12.30 28.82
C PRO A 13 -8.28 11.79 27.37
N LEU A 14 -8.75 12.64 26.44
CA LEU A 14 -8.82 12.33 25.00
C LEU A 14 -7.43 12.24 24.35
N ALA A 15 -6.47 13.06 24.80
CA ALA A 15 -5.08 12.96 24.35
C ALA A 15 -4.39 11.69 24.89
N LEU A 16 -4.76 11.23 26.09
CA LEU A 16 -4.21 10.03 26.71
C LEU A 16 -4.83 8.72 26.18
N SER A 17 -6.08 8.73 25.70
CA SER A 17 -6.74 7.54 25.15
C SER A 17 -6.20 7.11 23.78
N GLY A 18 -5.50 7.99 23.06
CA GLY A 18 -4.78 7.67 21.83
C GLY A 18 -3.43 6.98 22.05
N CYS A 19 -2.90 7.01 23.28
CA CYS A 19 -1.65 6.37 23.66
C CYS A 19 -1.89 5.03 24.37
N ALA A 20 -2.88 4.26 23.94
CA ALA A 20 -2.77 2.80 24.06
C ALA A 20 -1.89 2.29 22.92
N SER A 21 -0.65 2.80 22.84
CA SER A 21 0.40 2.14 22.08
C SER A 21 0.50 0.76 22.69
N LEU A 22 0.13 -0.25 21.91
CA LEU A 22 0.18 -1.67 22.23
C LEU A 22 1.41 -1.88 23.11
N SER A 23 1.18 -2.02 24.42
CA SER A 23 2.25 -2.29 25.35
C SER A 23 3.02 -3.44 24.76
N GLU A 24 4.33 -3.23 24.60
CA GLU A 24 5.30 -4.05 23.90
C GLU A 24 5.45 -5.46 24.53
N THR A 25 4.42 -5.95 25.21
CA THR A 25 4.04 -7.37 25.29
C THR A 25 3.42 -7.85 23.97
N ALA A 26 3.85 -7.27 22.83
CA ALA A 26 3.65 -7.86 21.52
C ALA A 26 4.50 -9.13 21.49
N ARG A 27 3.87 -10.23 21.89
CA ARG A 27 4.26 -11.64 21.66
C ARG A 27 5.59 -11.72 20.90
N GLN A 28 6.69 -11.91 21.63
CA GLN A 28 7.94 -12.31 20.98
C GLN A 28 7.58 -13.48 20.06
N PRO A 29 7.86 -13.39 18.75
CA PRO A 29 7.64 -14.53 17.88
C PRO A 29 8.52 -15.64 18.43
N VAL A 30 7.88 -16.63 19.06
CA VAL A 30 8.57 -17.87 19.40
C VAL A 30 9.10 -18.39 18.08
N ALA A 31 10.43 -18.45 17.95
CA ALA A 31 11.10 -19.02 16.81
C ALA A 31 10.71 -20.51 16.74
N THR A 32 9.57 -20.76 16.13
CA THR A 32 9.03 -22.08 15.92
C THR A 32 9.62 -22.54 14.61
N ALA A 33 10.09 -23.79 14.54
CA ALA A 33 10.54 -24.36 13.27
C ALA A 33 9.36 -24.34 12.30
N CYS A 34 9.38 -23.43 11.33
CA CYS A 34 8.38 -23.42 10.28
C CYS A 34 8.56 -24.69 9.45
N PRO A 35 7.46 -25.44 9.17
CA PRO A 35 7.54 -26.52 8.22
C PRO A 35 7.99 -25.98 6.86
N ALA A 36 8.73 -26.80 6.11
CA ALA A 36 9.11 -26.44 4.75
C ALA A 36 7.84 -26.19 3.92
N LEU A 37 7.81 -25.05 3.21
CA LEU A 37 6.72 -24.76 2.28
C LEU A 37 6.75 -25.77 1.13
N PRO A 38 5.58 -26.28 0.69
CA PRO A 38 5.53 -27.14 -0.48
C PRO A 38 6.03 -26.37 -1.71
N ALA A 39 6.66 -27.09 -2.64
CA ALA A 39 7.03 -26.50 -3.92
C ALA A 39 5.78 -25.95 -4.62
N PRO A 40 5.85 -24.75 -5.21
CA PRO A 40 4.71 -24.22 -5.94
C PRO A 40 4.44 -25.11 -7.17
N PRO A 41 3.18 -25.17 -7.62
CA PRO A 41 2.80 -26.01 -8.75
C PRO A 41 3.48 -25.56 -10.05
N ALA A 42 3.69 -26.49 -10.98
CA ALA A 42 4.45 -26.23 -12.22
C ALA A 42 3.91 -25.05 -13.04
N TRP A 43 2.59 -24.82 -13.05
CA TRP A 43 1.96 -23.70 -13.74
C TRP A 43 2.35 -22.33 -13.15
N ALA A 44 2.69 -22.27 -11.86
CA ALA A 44 3.10 -21.05 -11.16
C ALA A 44 4.61 -20.76 -11.31
N MET A 45 5.40 -21.73 -11.77
CA MET A 45 6.82 -21.56 -12.08
C MET A 45 7.08 -21.09 -13.52
N VAL A 46 6.01 -20.87 -14.30
CA VAL A 46 6.13 -20.36 -15.67
C VAL A 46 6.61 -18.90 -15.60
N PRO A 47 7.74 -18.55 -16.25
CA PRO A 47 8.22 -17.17 -16.28
C PRO A 47 7.16 -16.23 -16.84
N PRO A 48 7.05 -15.00 -16.32
CA PRO A 48 6.14 -14.03 -16.88
C PRO A 48 6.48 -13.76 -18.35
N PRO A 49 5.47 -13.55 -19.21
CA PRO A 49 5.72 -13.24 -20.61
C PRO A 49 6.45 -11.89 -20.71
N MET A 50 7.33 -11.75 -21.72
CA MET A 50 8.07 -10.52 -22.02
C MET A 50 7.16 -9.27 -22.10
N GLN A 51 5.91 -9.46 -22.50
CA GLN A 51 4.91 -8.40 -22.53
C GLN A 51 3.52 -8.98 -22.26
N THR A 52 2.80 -8.41 -21.31
CA THR A 52 1.41 -8.81 -21.02
C THR A 52 0.45 -8.25 -22.07
N SER A 53 -0.71 -8.87 -22.25
CA SER A 53 -1.77 -8.37 -23.14
C SER A 53 -2.17 -6.93 -22.78
N THR A 54 -2.25 -6.61 -21.49
CA THR A 54 -2.52 -5.25 -21.00
C THR A 54 -1.43 -4.26 -21.42
N GLN A 55 -0.17 -4.66 -21.35
CA GLN A 55 0.94 -3.81 -21.77
C GLN A 55 0.96 -3.59 -23.28
N ARG A 56 0.59 -4.60 -24.08
CA ARG A 56 0.39 -4.45 -25.53
C ARG A 56 -0.71 -3.45 -25.85
N LEU A 57 -1.86 -3.57 -25.19
CA LEU A 57 -2.99 -2.65 -25.37
C LEU A 57 -2.59 -1.23 -24.97
N ARG A 58 -1.93 -1.07 -23.82
CA ARG A 58 -1.46 0.24 -23.36
C ARG A 58 -0.52 0.89 -24.38
N ASN A 59 0.40 0.13 -24.96
CA ASN A 59 1.30 0.65 -25.98
C ASN A 59 0.57 1.03 -27.27
N ALA A 60 -0.42 0.24 -27.69
CA ALA A 60 -1.22 0.51 -28.89
C ALA A 60 -2.11 1.77 -28.73
N PHE A 61 -2.63 2.01 -27.53
CA PHE A 61 -3.52 3.13 -27.24
C PHE A 61 -2.81 4.34 -26.61
N SER A 62 -1.51 4.26 -26.34
CA SER A 62 -0.75 5.42 -25.89
C SER A 62 -0.63 6.39 -27.05
N ALA A 63 -1.35 7.51 -26.98
CA ALA A 63 -1.21 8.59 -27.93
C ALA A 63 0.26 9.04 -27.98
N SER A 64 0.92 8.84 -29.12
CA SER A 64 2.27 9.35 -29.32
C SER A 64 2.21 10.87 -29.50
N PRO A 65 2.95 11.69 -28.70
CA PRO A 65 2.93 13.15 -28.78
C PRO A 65 3.25 13.71 -30.17
N ALA A 66 3.91 12.92 -31.02
CA ALA A 66 4.29 13.30 -32.38
C ALA A 66 3.09 13.62 -33.29
N THR A 67 1.88 13.13 -32.99
CA THR A 67 0.72 13.29 -33.88
C THR A 67 -0.03 14.61 -33.66
N ILE A 68 0.15 15.26 -32.50
CA ILE A 68 -0.55 16.52 -32.18
C ILE A 68 0.15 17.73 -32.84
N SER A 69 1.48 17.67 -33.00
CA SER A 69 2.25 18.76 -33.61
C SER A 69 2.04 18.92 -35.12
N ALA A 70 1.52 17.90 -35.83
CA ALA A 70 1.33 17.94 -37.28
C ALA A 70 -0.07 18.44 -37.71
N ARG A 71 -1.00 18.62 -36.77
CA ARG A 71 -2.41 18.98 -37.07
C ARG A 71 -2.77 20.43 -36.75
N SER A 72 -1.80 21.24 -36.30
CA SER A 72 -2.00 22.65 -35.95
C SER A 72 -1.39 23.61 -36.98
N THR A 73 -1.34 23.19 -38.24
CA THR A 73 -0.93 24.03 -39.39
C THR A 73 -1.75 23.65 -40.61
N ASN A 74 -3.06 23.94 -40.55
CA ASN A 74 -3.84 24.27 -41.74
C ASN A 74 -4.95 25.25 -41.37
#